data_AF-A0A3N5N6U5-F1
#
_entry.id   AF-A0A3N5N6U5-F1
#
_cell.length_a   1.000
_cell.length_b   1.000
_cell.length_c   1.000
_cell.angle_alpha   90.00
_cell.angle_beta   90.00
_cell.angle_gamma   90.00
#
_symmetry.space_group_name_H-M   'P 1'
#
loop_
_entity.id
_entity.type
_entity.pdbx_description
1 polymer ?
#
loop_
_entity_poly.entity_id
_entity_poly.type
_entity_poly.pdbx_seq_one_letter_code
_entity_poly.pdbx_strand_id
1 'polypeptide(L)'
;SVVRSWLLDLAARALQADPELSGFTGHVSDSGEGRWTIEAGIGAGVPLPVLSAALFSRFASRGAAGFSDKMLSALRSEFGGHREPPQAAP
;
A
#
# COMPACT_ATOMS: atom_id res chain seq x y z
N SER A 1 -20.92 9.94 -6.55
CA SER A 1 -19.90 8.90 -6.82
C SER A 1 -20.19 7.70 -5.96
N VAL A 2 -20.13 6.50 -6.52
CA VAL A 2 -20.44 5.22 -5.82
C VAL A 2 -19.34 4.83 -4.84
N VAL A 3 -18.09 5.22 -5.10
CA VAL A 3 -16.92 4.85 -4.28
C VAL A 3 -16.54 5.89 -3.22
N ARG A 4 -17.45 6.81 -2.88
CA ARG A 4 -17.19 7.81 -1.83
C ARG A 4 -16.91 7.10 -0.51
N SER A 5 -15.81 7.46 0.14
CA SER A 5 -15.37 6.84 1.39
C SER A 5 -14.44 7.76 2.16
N TRP A 6 -14.30 7.49 3.46
CA TRP A 6 -13.30 8.15 4.31
C TRP A 6 -11.87 7.97 3.76
N LEU A 7 -11.59 6.83 3.12
CA LEU A 7 -10.29 6.58 2.49
C LEU A 7 -9.98 7.60 1.37
N LEU A 8 -11.00 8.03 0.60
CA LEU A 8 -10.82 9.08 -0.40
C LEU A 8 -10.61 10.46 0.23
N ASP A 9 -11.16 10.71 1.42
CA ASP A 9 -10.88 11.95 2.15
C ASP A 9 -9.43 11.98 2.64
N LEU A 10 -8.88 10.84 3.11
CA LEU A 10 -7.47 10.72 3.46
C LEU A 10 -6.57 10.90 2.23
N ALA A 11 -6.96 10.33 1.09
CA ALA A 11 -6.26 10.53 -0.18
C ALA A 11 -6.18 12.01 -0.56
N ALA A 12 -7.30 12.71 -0.48
CA ALA A 12 -7.36 14.14 -0.78
C ALA A 12 -6.49 14.97 0.16
N ARG A 13 -6.49 14.65 1.47
CA ARG A 13 -5.64 15.32 2.46
C ARG A 13 -4.15 15.13 2.18
N ALA A 14 -3.72 13.89 1.90
CA ALA A 14 -2.33 13.60 1.59
C ALA A 14 -1.84 14.37 0.35
N LEU A 15 -2.63 14.36 -0.72
CA LEU A 15 -2.30 15.08 -1.97
C LEU A 15 -2.41 16.60 -1.83
N GLN A 16 -3.27 17.11 -0.95
CA GLN A 16 -3.34 18.53 -0.64
C GLN A 16 -2.09 19.00 0.14
N ALA A 17 -1.56 18.16 1.02
CA ALA A 17 -0.36 18.46 1.79
C ALA A 17 0.91 18.39 0.93
N ASP A 18 1.02 17.35 0.10
CA ASP A 18 2.13 17.17 -0.84
C ASP A 18 1.66 16.43 -2.10
N PRO A 19 1.41 17.14 -3.22
CA PRO A 19 0.97 16.53 -4.47
C PRO A 19 1.94 15.50 -5.05
N GLU A 20 3.25 15.64 -4.77
CA GLU A 20 4.30 14.75 -5.29
C GLU A 20 4.61 13.59 -4.33
N LEU A 21 4.03 13.62 -3.13
CA LEU A 21 4.25 12.63 -2.07
C LEU A 21 5.75 12.40 -1.82
N SER A 22 6.52 13.49 -1.82
CA SER A 22 7.99 13.52 -1.74
C SER A 22 8.52 12.91 -0.44
N GLY A 23 7.72 12.93 0.63
CA GLY A 23 8.03 12.27 1.91
C GLY A 23 7.93 10.74 1.90
N PHE A 24 7.46 10.13 0.81
CA PHE A 24 7.32 8.68 0.66
C PHE A 24 8.24 8.14 -0.45
N THR A 25 8.99 7.10 -0.13
CA THR A 25 9.78 6.29 -1.06
C THR A 25 8.90 5.39 -1.92
N GLY A 26 7.70 5.03 -1.43
CA GLY A 26 6.82 4.03 -2.06
C GLY A 26 7.23 2.59 -1.76
N HIS A 27 8.18 2.37 -0.84
CA HIS A 27 8.44 1.03 -0.32
C HIS A 27 7.32 0.61 0.64
N VAL A 28 6.38 -0.21 0.16
CA VAL A 28 5.20 -0.57 0.94
C VAL A 28 5.49 -1.85 1.74
N SER A 29 5.75 -1.70 3.04
CA SER A 29 5.99 -2.84 3.93
C SER A 29 4.75 -3.74 4.04
N ASP A 30 5.00 -5.05 4.20
CA ASP A 30 4.00 -6.05 4.59
C ASP A 30 4.32 -6.58 5.99
N SER A 31 3.30 -6.65 6.84
CA SER A 31 3.39 -7.20 8.21
C SER A 31 3.13 -8.71 8.27
N GLY A 32 2.86 -9.34 7.13
CA GLY A 32 2.67 -10.78 6.98
C GLY A 32 1.21 -11.24 6.89
N GLU A 33 0.23 -10.44 7.33
CA GLU A 33 -1.19 -10.84 7.34
C GLU A 33 -1.73 -11.03 5.92
N GLY A 34 -1.26 -10.23 4.95
CA GLY A 34 -1.60 -10.43 3.54
C GLY A 34 -1.09 -11.77 3.02
N ARG A 35 0.16 -12.15 3.35
CA ARG A 35 0.73 -13.45 2.96
C ARG A 35 -0.02 -14.60 3.61
N TRP A 36 -0.23 -14.52 4.91
CA TRP A 36 -1.01 -15.51 5.65
C TRP A 36 -2.41 -15.69 5.05
N THR A 37 -3.08 -14.61 4.66
CA THR A 37 -4.42 -14.66 4.04
C THR A 37 -4.39 -15.43 2.72
N ILE A 38 -3.37 -15.20 1.89
CA ILE A 38 -3.21 -15.91 0.62
C ILE A 38 -2.92 -17.40 0.84
N GLU A 39 -2.02 -17.73 1.76
CA GLU A 39 -1.69 -19.12 2.12
C GLU A 39 -2.93 -19.87 2.64
N ALA A 40 -3.70 -19.24 3.53
CA ALA A 40 -4.94 -19.80 4.05
C ALA A 40 -5.99 -20.00 2.94
N GLY A 41 -6.13 -19.04 2.02
CA GLY A 41 -7.05 -19.16 0.87
C GLY A 41 -6.70 -20.30 -0.07
N ILE A 42 -5.40 -20.50 -0.34
CA ILE A 42 -4.92 -21.65 -1.14
C ILE A 42 -5.26 -22.96 -0.45
N GLY A 43 -4.98 -23.07 0.85
CA GLY A 43 -5.33 -24.26 1.64
C GLY A 43 -6.82 -24.57 1.66
N ALA A 44 -7.67 -23.54 1.59
CA ALA A 44 -9.12 -23.66 1.54
C ALA A 44 -9.69 -23.81 0.10
N GLY A 45 -8.87 -23.75 -0.95
CA GLY A 45 -9.34 -23.79 -2.34
C GLY A 45 -10.17 -22.57 -2.77
N VAL A 46 -9.96 -21.40 -2.13
CA VAL A 46 -10.71 -20.17 -2.40
C VAL A 46 -9.97 -19.27 -3.40
N PRO A 47 -10.63 -18.79 -4.47
CA PRO A 47 -9.99 -17.87 -5.42
C PRO A 47 -9.80 -16.47 -4.83
N LEU A 48 -8.55 -15.98 -4.80
CA LEU A 48 -8.18 -14.67 -4.24
C LEU A 48 -7.42 -13.75 -5.23
N PRO A 49 -7.84 -13.60 -6.50
CA PRO A 49 -7.03 -12.94 -7.54
C PRO A 49 -6.64 -11.50 -7.18
N VAL A 50 -7.56 -10.72 -6.62
CA VAL A 50 -7.31 -9.31 -6.27
C VAL A 50 -6.38 -9.18 -5.07
N LEU A 51 -6.53 -10.03 -4.05
CA LEU A 51 -5.64 -10.00 -2.88
C LEU A 51 -4.23 -10.46 -3.26
N SER A 52 -4.11 -11.48 -4.11
CA SER A 52 -2.81 -11.96 -4.61
C SER A 52 -2.10 -10.87 -5.41
N ALA A 53 -2.81 -10.21 -6.32
CA ALA A 53 -2.26 -9.08 -7.08
C ALA A 53 -1.84 -7.92 -6.16
N ALA A 54 -2.66 -7.58 -5.16
CA ALA A 54 -2.34 -6.53 -4.20
C ALA A 54 -1.09 -6.85 -3.35
N LEU A 55 -0.92 -8.11 -2.93
CA LEU A 55 0.29 -8.56 -2.22
C LEU A 55 1.53 -8.46 -3.11
N PHE A 56 1.44 -8.93 -4.35
CA PHE A 56 2.57 -8.89 -5.29
C PHE A 56 2.94 -7.47 -5.71
N SER A 57 1.97 -6.55 -5.83
CA SER A 57 2.26 -5.13 -6.07
C SER A 57 3.16 -4.54 -4.98
N ARG A 58 2.96 -4.92 -3.71
CA ARG A 58 3.82 -4.47 -2.60
C ARG A 58 5.23 -5.03 -2.69
N PHE A 59 5.39 -6.25 -3.20
CA PHE A 59 6.72 -6.81 -3.43
C PHE A 59 7.44 -6.09 -4.57
N ALA A 60 6.72 -5.77 -5.66
CA ALA A 60 7.27 -5.03 -6.79
C ALA A 60 7.72 -3.61 -6.41
N SER A 61 7.04 -2.97 -5.44
CA SER A 61 7.41 -1.63 -4.98
C SER A 61 8.81 -1.56 -4.32
N ARG A 62 9.41 -2.71 -3.97
CA ARG A 62 10.76 -2.80 -3.39
C ARG A 62 11.85 -2.65 -4.45
N GLY A 63 12.02 -1.43 -4.94
CA GLY A 63 13.04 -1.09 -5.94
C GLY A 63 12.47 -0.66 -7.30
N ALA A 64 11.15 -0.76 -7.48
CA ALA A 64 10.45 -0.24 -8.66
C ALA A 64 9.21 0.59 -8.28
N ALA A 65 9.25 1.27 -7.13
CA ALA A 65 8.15 2.08 -6.64
C ALA A 65 7.79 3.23 -7.59
N GLY A 66 6.51 3.38 -7.86
CA GLY A 66 5.93 4.52 -8.59
C GLY A 66 5.10 5.42 -7.69
N PHE A 67 4.45 6.41 -8.31
CA PHE A 67 3.55 7.33 -7.61
C PHE A 67 2.41 6.59 -6.90
N SER A 68 1.83 5.55 -7.51
CA SER A 68 0.77 4.75 -6.90
C SER A 68 1.21 4.08 -5.59
N ASP A 69 2.48 3.67 -5.49
CA ASP A 69 3.01 3.06 -4.28
C ASP A 69 3.25 4.10 -3.19
N LYS A 70 3.73 5.29 -3.55
CA LYS A 70 3.80 6.45 -2.64
C LYS A 70 2.42 6.80 -2.10
N MET A 71 1.40 6.79 -2.96
CA MET A 71 0.02 7.04 -2.57
C MET A 71 -0.49 5.99 -1.57
N LEU A 72 -0.17 4.71 -1.82
CA LEU A 72 -0.51 3.63 -0.89
C LEU A 72 0.19 3.81 0.46
N SER A 73 1.47 4.20 0.47
CA SER A 73 2.21 4.51 1.69
C SER A 73 1.63 5.68 2.46
N ALA A 74 1.26 6.77 1.77
CA ALA A 74 0.61 7.92 2.38
C ALA A 74 -0.70 7.52 3.08
N LEU A 75 -1.55 6.76 2.38
CA LEU A 75 -2.80 6.27 2.97
C LEU A 75 -2.54 5.39 4.21
N ARG A 76 -1.58 4.46 4.14
CA ARG A 76 -1.21 3.60 5.27
C ARG A 76 -0.69 4.40 6.47
N SER A 77 -0.02 5.53 6.21
CA SER A 77 0.40 6.46 7.25
C SER A 77 -0.80 7.15 7.90
N GLU A 78 -1.73 7.66 7.09
CA GLU A 78 -2.91 8.39 7.55
C GLU A 78 -3.86 7.56 8.42
N PHE A 79 -4.26 6.35 7.99
CA PHE A 79 -5.23 5.56 8.75
C PHE A 79 -4.59 4.63 9.79
N GLY A 80 -3.35 4.20 9.57
CA GLY A 80 -2.72 3.13 10.33
C GLY A 80 -1.44 3.55 11.07
N GLY A 81 -0.99 4.80 10.89
CA GLY A 81 0.26 5.29 11.47
C GLY A 81 1.51 4.57 10.94
N HIS A 82 1.40 3.86 9.81
CA HIS A 82 2.52 3.12 9.25
C HIS A 82 3.59 4.08 8.73
N ARG A 83 4.83 3.85 9.16
CA ARG A 83 6.01 4.56 8.64
C ARG A 83 6.73 3.66 7.67
N GLU A 84 7.16 4.23 6.55
CA GLU A 84 8.05 3.51 5.64
C GLU A 84 9.41 3.26 6.32
N PRO A 85 10.10 2.16 5.96
CA PRO A 85 11.50 2.02 6.31
C PRO A 85 12.29 3.19 5.73
N PRO A 86 13.33 3.67 6.42
CA PRO A 86 14.19 4.72 5.88
C PRO A 86 14.73 4.29 4.52
N GLN A 87 14.85 5.24 3.60
CA GLN A 87 15.42 4.99 2.28
C GLN A 87 16.80 4.35 2.47
N ALA A 88 17.02 3.17 1.90
CA ALA A 88 18.32 2.54 1.94
C ALA A 88 19.34 3.52 1.32
N ALA A 89 20.45 3.76 2.02
CA ALA A 89 21.54 4.55 1.48
C ALA A 89 22.02 3.90 0.17
N PRO A 90 22.39 4.71 -0.84
CA PRO A 90 22.82 4.21 -2.15
C PRO A 90 24.03 3.27 -2.08
#